data_AF-A0AAJ4RBP7-F1
#
_entry.id   AF-A0AAJ4RBP7-F1
#
_cell.length_a   1.000
_cell.length_b   1.000
_cell.length_c   1.000
_cell.angle_alpha   90.00
_cell.angle_beta   90.00
_cell.angle_gamma   90.00
#
_symmetry.space_group_name_H-M   'P 1'
#
loop_
_entity.id
_entity.type
_entity.pdbx_description
1 polymer ?
#
loop_
_entity_poly.entity_id
_entity_poly.type
_entity_poly.pdbx_seq_one_letter_code
_entity_poly.pdbx_strand_id
1 'polypeptide(L)'
;MKSINWRTLNSRRVIECIDKLLAGEELNRVVNNCSFTHLSKIIVEIRKYIGKSGIVNIPSGIGKITSYKLANDDEVKQRLLELKDEIIDRIEAKASKGIKSK
;
A
#
# COMPACT_ATOMS: atom_id res chain seq x y z
N MET A 1 14.95 12.60 2.32
CA MET A 1 13.83 11.63 2.18
C MET A 1 13.82 11.09 0.76
N LYS A 2 13.69 9.77 0.55
CA LYS A 2 13.61 9.19 -0.81
C LYS A 2 12.25 9.56 -1.43
N SER A 3 12.24 9.95 -2.70
CA SER A 3 11.02 10.26 -3.45
C SER A 3 10.11 9.02 -3.57
N ILE A 4 8.80 9.27 -3.55
CA ILE A 4 7.75 8.25 -3.69
C ILE A 4 7.58 7.90 -5.17
N ASN A 5 7.58 6.61 -5.48
CA ASN A 5 7.34 6.11 -6.81
C ASN A 5 5.84 5.86 -7.05
N TRP A 6 5.15 6.90 -7.49
CA TRP A 6 3.73 6.89 -7.81
C TRP A 6 3.32 5.87 -8.89
N ARG A 7 4.24 5.43 -9.77
CA ARG A 7 3.94 4.36 -10.74
C ARG A 7 3.64 3.03 -10.05
N THR A 8 4.22 2.81 -8.87
CA THR A 8 3.99 1.60 -8.05
C THR A 8 2.69 1.68 -7.28
N LEU A 9 2.30 2.88 -6.83
CA LEU A 9 1.12 3.10 -5.98
C LEU A 9 -0.18 3.32 -6.77
N ASN A 10 -0.09 3.63 -8.06
CA ASN A 10 -1.24 3.98 -8.89
C ASN A 10 -1.99 2.75 -9.43
N SER A 11 -2.57 1.94 -8.55
CA SER A 11 -3.46 0.82 -8.95
C SER A 11 -4.51 0.50 -7.88
N ARG A 12 -5.66 -0.02 -8.30
CA ARG A 12 -6.73 -0.47 -7.36
C ARG A 12 -6.24 -1.50 -6.35
N ARG A 13 -5.31 -2.37 -6.76
CA ARG A 13 -4.71 -3.36 -5.88
C ARG A 13 -3.96 -2.75 -4.70
N VAL A 14 -3.38 -1.56 -4.88
CA VAL A 14 -2.70 -0.86 -3.77
C VAL A 14 -3.74 -0.34 -2.79
N ILE A 15 -4.90 0.15 -3.26
CA ILE A 15 -6.03 0.55 -2.41
C ILE A 15 -6.50 -0.65 -1.58
N GLU A 16 -6.70 -1.82 -2.20
CA GLU A 16 -7.07 -3.05 -1.48
C GLU A 16 -6.04 -3.45 -0.42
N CYS A 17 -4.74 -3.28 -0.70
CA CYS A 17 -3.70 -3.54 0.29
C CYS A 17 -3.77 -2.56 1.46
N ILE A 18 -4.06 -1.28 1.18
CA ILE A 18 -4.22 -0.25 2.22
C ILE A 18 -5.46 -0.54 3.08
N ASP A 19 -6.59 -0.90 2.46
CA ASP A 19 -7.82 -1.25 3.18
C ASP A 19 -7.62 -2.40 4.15
N LYS A 20 -6.93 -3.47 3.71
CA LYS A 20 -6.55 -4.58 4.58
C LYS A 20 -5.67 -4.14 5.75
N LEU A 21 -4.67 -3.29 5.51
CA LEU A 21 -3.83 -2.75 6.58
C LEU A 21 -4.63 -1.93 7.60
N LEU A 22 -5.57 -1.10 7.12
CA LEU A 22 -6.45 -0.29 7.97
C LEU A 22 -7.44 -1.16 8.77
N ALA A 23 -7.90 -2.27 8.19
CA ALA A 23 -8.70 -3.28 8.88
C ALA A 23 -7.89 -4.10 9.92
N GLY A 24 -6.57 -3.89 10.00
CA GLY A 24 -5.68 -4.62 10.90
C GLY A 24 -5.28 -6.01 10.39
N GLU A 25 -5.58 -6.32 9.13
CA GLU A 25 -5.19 -7.58 8.50
C GLU A 25 -3.69 -7.62 8.18
N GLU A 26 -3.18 -8.85 8.03
CA GLU A 26 -1.81 -9.10 7.60
C GLU A 26 -1.71 -9.16 6.08
N LEU A 27 -0.81 -8.38 5.49
CA LEU A 27 -0.45 -8.54 4.09
C LEU A 27 0.68 -9.55 3.95
N ASN A 28 0.44 -10.62 3.20
CA ASN A 28 1.51 -11.52 2.78
C ASN A 28 1.34 -11.90 1.30
N ARG A 29 2.43 -12.40 0.71
CA ARG A 29 2.49 -12.71 -0.73
C ARG A 29 1.48 -13.79 -1.16
N VAL A 30 1.13 -14.70 -0.24
CA VAL A 30 0.28 -15.88 -0.51
C VAL A 30 -1.19 -15.45 -0.49
N VAL A 31 -1.62 -14.79 0.58
CA VAL A 31 -2.99 -14.29 0.78
C VAL A 31 -3.34 -13.23 -0.26
N ASN A 32 -2.38 -12.39 -0.66
CA ASN A 32 -2.65 -11.31 -1.61
C ASN A 32 -2.38 -11.70 -3.08
N ASN A 33 -2.11 -12.97 -3.39
CA ASN A 33 -1.80 -13.49 -4.72
C ASN A 33 -0.81 -12.61 -5.52
N CYS A 34 0.23 -12.12 -4.85
CA CYS A 34 1.15 -11.12 -5.39
C CYS A 34 2.58 -11.65 -5.43
N SER A 35 3.35 -11.27 -6.45
CA SER A 35 4.77 -11.56 -6.42
C SER A 35 5.43 -10.86 -5.23
N PHE A 36 6.34 -11.55 -4.55
CA PHE A 36 7.05 -11.03 -3.38
C PHE A 36 7.70 -9.66 -3.65
N THR A 37 8.32 -9.52 -4.83
CA THR A 37 8.96 -8.29 -5.29
C THR A 37 7.98 -7.14 -5.42
N HIS A 38 6.75 -7.41 -5.86
CA HIS A 38 5.75 -6.37 -6.07
C HIS A 38 5.15 -5.91 -4.74
N LEU A 39 4.76 -6.84 -3.85
CA LEU A 39 4.29 -6.50 -2.51
C LEU A 39 5.35 -5.72 -1.72
N SER A 40 6.61 -6.17 -1.73
CA SER A 40 7.70 -5.48 -1.02
C SER A 40 7.91 -4.06 -1.55
N LYS A 41 7.80 -3.84 -2.87
CA LYS A 41 7.87 -2.49 -3.46
C LYS A 41 6.72 -1.60 -2.97
N ILE A 42 5.48 -2.10 -2.97
CA ILE A 42 4.33 -1.37 -2.44
C ILE A 42 4.57 -0.96 -0.99
N ILE A 43 4.97 -1.91 -0.13
CA ILE A 43 5.24 -1.64 1.30
C ILE A 43 6.36 -0.61 1.49
N VAL A 44 7.42 -0.68 0.68
CA VAL A 44 8.51 0.30 0.74
C VAL A 44 8.00 1.70 0.39
N GLU A 45 7.18 1.84 -0.65
CA GLU A 45 6.62 3.14 -1.03
C GLU A 45 5.62 3.66 0.03
N ILE A 46 4.76 2.81 0.59
CA ILE A 46 3.87 3.19 1.69
C ILE A 46 4.68 3.68 2.90
N ARG A 47 5.72 2.96 3.31
CA ARG A 47 6.62 3.35 4.41
C ARG A 47 7.33 4.68 4.18
N LYS A 48 7.59 5.09 2.93
CA LYS A 48 8.17 6.41 2.65
C LYS A 48 7.18 7.54 2.96
N TYR A 49 5.88 7.26 2.81
CA TYR A 49 4.81 8.22 3.06
C TYR A 49 4.44 8.26 4.55
N ILE A 50 4.08 7.12 5.13
CA ILE A 50 3.56 7.06 6.51
C ILE A 50 4.66 6.95 7.58
N GLY A 51 5.91 6.75 7.18
CA GLY A 51 7.06 6.50 8.07
C GLY A 51 7.50 5.04 8.10
N LYS A 52 8.81 4.81 8.30
CA LYS A 52 9.42 3.47 8.24
C LYS A 52 8.82 2.50 9.27
N SER A 53 8.48 3.02 10.45
CA SER A 53 7.86 2.30 11.56
C SER A 53 6.36 2.06 11.35
N GLY A 54 5.71 2.74 10.39
CA GLY A 54 4.26 2.67 10.20
C GLY A 54 3.77 1.29 9.71
N ILE A 55 4.64 0.50 9.08
CA ILE A 55 4.37 -0.92 8.79
C ILE A 55 5.44 -1.76 9.47
N VAL A 56 5.02 -2.76 10.23
CA VAL A 56 5.90 -3.73 10.89
C VAL A 56 5.99 -5.02 10.09
N ASN A 57 7.19 -5.62 10.08
CA ASN A 57 7.39 -6.97 9.56
C ASN A 57 7.09 -7.96 10.69
N ILE A 58 6.23 -8.93 10.42
CA ILE A 58 5.90 -9.99 11.36
C ILE A 58 6.18 -11.36 10.71
N PRO A 59 6.72 -12.33 11.46
CA PRO A 59 6.86 -13.69 10.96
C PRO A 59 5.46 -14.27 10.72
N SER A 60 5.19 -14.69 9.49
CA SER A 60 3.96 -15.43 9.20
C SER A 60 4.08 -16.83 9.80
N GLY A 61 3.02 -17.33 10.44
CA GLY A 61 2.95 -18.72 10.91
C GLY A 61 3.03 -19.76 9.78
N ILE A 62 3.02 -19.31 8.51
CA ILE A 62 3.11 -20.14 7.31
C ILE A 62 4.54 -20.07 6.75
N GLY A 63 5.41 -20.95 7.24
CA GLY A 63 6.79 -21.10 6.74
C GLY A 63 7.70 -19.90 7.00
N LYS A 64 8.68 -19.64 6.11
CA LYS A 64 9.62 -18.50 6.20
C LYS A 64 9.09 -17.22 5.54
N ILE A 65 7.78 -17.01 5.55
CA ILE A 65 7.15 -15.88 4.87
C ILE A 65 7.05 -14.69 5.84
N THR A 66 7.46 -13.50 5.39
CA THR A 66 7.23 -12.25 6.12
C THR A 66 5.84 -11.71 5.78
N SER A 67 5.02 -11.54 6.81
CA SER A 67 3.77 -10.78 6.78
C SER A 67 4.06 -9.31 7.13
N TYR A 68 3.24 -8.40 6.64
CA TYR A 68 3.30 -6.98 6.95
C TYR A 68 2.01 -6.55 7.65
N LYS A 69 2.14 -5.79 8.73
CA LYS A 69 1.00 -5.28 9.50
C LYS A 69 1.17 -3.79 9.77
N LEU A 70 0.06 -3.05 9.85
CA LEU A 70 0.07 -1.65 10.24
C LEU A 70 0.49 -1.51 11.71
N ALA A 71 1.33 -0.53 12.02
CA ALA A 71 1.59 -0.18 13.40
C ALA A 71 0.31 0.34 14.07
N ASN A 72 0.10 0.00 15.34
CA ASN A 72 -1.05 0.48 16.09
C ASN A 72 -0.79 1.91 16.60
N ASP A 73 -0.82 2.86 15.67
CA ASP A 73 -0.57 4.28 15.90
C ASP A 73 -1.59 5.07 15.07
N ASP A 74 -2.29 6.01 15.70
CA ASP A 74 -3.36 6.77 15.05
C ASP A 74 -2.82 7.76 14.02
N GLU A 75 -1.62 8.33 14.22
CA GLU A 75 -0.95 9.18 13.23
C GLU A 75 -0.62 8.37 11.97
N VAL A 76 -0.19 7.12 12.16
CA VAL A 76 0.12 6.19 11.06
C VAL A 76 -1.15 5.83 10.28
N LYS A 77 -2.26 5.54 10.98
CA LYS A 77 -3.55 5.26 10.35
C LYS A 77 -4.05 6.46 9.55
N GLN A 78 -3.97 7.66 10.12
CA GLN A 78 -4.39 8.88 9.45
C GLN A 78 -3.58 9.13 8.17
N ARG A 79 -2.24 9.06 8.25
CA ARG A 79 -1.39 9.20 7.05
C ARG A 79 -1.64 8.12 6.00
N LEU A 80 -2.01 6.92 6.42
CA LEU A 80 -2.35 5.85 5.50
C LEU A 80 -3.69 6.09 4.79
N LEU A 81 -4.67 6.69 5.48
CA LEU A 81 -5.92 7.17 4.88
C LEU A 81 -5.65 8.28 3.87
N GLU A 82 -4.84 9.28 4.22
CA GLU A 82 -4.44 10.36 3.31
C GLU A 82 -3.78 9.80 2.04
N LEU A 83 -2.88 8.82 2.19
CA LEU A 83 -2.25 8.15 1.06
C LEU A 83 -3.28 7.41 0.18
N LYS A 84 -4.29 6.78 0.78
CA LYS A 84 -5.36 6.08 0.05
C LYS A 84 -6.13 7.05 -0.83
N ASP A 85 -6.54 8.19 -0.28
CA ASP A 85 -7.30 9.21 -0.99
C ASP A 85 -6.48 9.81 -2.14
N GLU A 86 -5.19 10.12 -1.91
CA GLU A 86 -4.29 10.58 -2.97
C GLU A 86 -4.14 9.57 -4.13
N ILE A 87 -4.14 8.27 -3.83
CA ILE A 87 -4.06 7.23 -4.86
C ILE A 87 -5.36 7.18 -5.68
N ILE A 88 -6.52 7.30 -5.02
CA ILE A 88 -7.84 7.32 -5.68
C ILE A 88 -7.91 8.50 -6.65
N ASP A 89 -7.62 9.71 -6.17
CA ASP A 89 -7.64 10.94 -6.97
C ASP A 89 -6.74 10.81 -8.20
N ARG A 90 -5.55 10.21 -8.06
CA ARG A 90 -4.62 10.00 -9.18
C ARG A 90 -5.13 8.99 -10.21
N ILE A 91 -5.82 7.95 -9.76
CA ILE A 91 -6.43 6.95 -10.66
C ILE A 91 -7.58 7.59 -11.43
N GLU A 92 -8.45 8.35 -10.77
CA GLU A 92 -9.59 9.03 -11.38
C GLU A 92 -9.17 10.15 -12.34
N ALA A 93 -8.14 10.93 -11.97
CA ALA A 93 -7.57 11.95 -12.85
C ALA A 93 -6.97 11.34 -14.12
N LYS A 94 -6.42 10.12 -14.06
CA LYS A 94 -5.95 9.40 -15.25
C LYS A 94 -7.09 8.89 -16.12
N ALA A 95 -8.16 8.35 -15.51
CA ALA A 95 -9.34 7.91 -16.24
C ALA A 95 -9.99 9.09 -17.01
N SER A 96 -10.08 10.25 -16.36
CA SER A 96 -10.64 11.48 -16.95
C SER A 96 -9.82 12.02 -18.13
N LYS A 97 -8.48 11.81 -18.13
CA LYS A 97 -7.60 12.19 -19.25
C LYS A 97 -7.60 11.20 -20.42
N GLY A 98 -8.13 9.99 -20.21
CA GLY A 98 -8.30 8.96 -21.24
C GLY A 98 -9.51 9.18 -22.14
N ILE A 99 -10.47 10.01 -21.72
CA ILE A 99 -11.62 10.42 -22.52
C ILE A 99 -11.19 11.61 -23.40
N LYS A 100 -10.33 11.34 -24.39
CA LYS A 100 -10.26 12.24 -25.55
C LYS A 100 -11.36 11.82 -26.50
N SER A 101 -12.38 12.66 -26.57
CA SER A 101 -13.45 12.69 -27.54
C SER A 101 -12.97 12.24 -28.92
N LYS A 102 -13.69 11.29 -29.51
CA LYS A 102 -13.68 11.05 -30.94
C LYS A 102 -15.12 10.98 -31.42
#